data_AF-A0A7J2J674-F1
#
_entry.id   AF-A0A7J2J674-F1
#
_cell.length_a   1.000
_cell.length_b   1.000
_cell.length_c   1.000
_cell.angle_alpha   90.00
_cell.angle_beta   90.00
_cell.angle_gamma   90.00
#
_symmetry.space_group_name_H-M   'P 1'
#
loop_
_entity.id
_entity.type
_entity.pdbx_description
1 polymer ?
#
loop_
_entity_poly.entity_id
_entity_poly.type
_entity_poly.pdbx_seq_one_letter_code
_entity_poly.pdbx_strand_id
1 'polypeptide(L)'
;MFLPLYLITTSEGIGVYRDGEKLLFLEAKSEHIPEIMEGKLPREFVDEIEKRFKGEEILVDDKRIVEWLSQYLLVKLASDDDLREIKRIRRKIKDEMEEWNRIRDVSIRMTRERIRRASADRDKLIIQAIEAVDDLDKSINLLVSRLREWYSLHFPELNDVKDHEEYVQLIKKYGERSKFPEKYLEIAKSSMGADMEPEDLEVMRSLASRIEELYRMREELVKYLEDLVPRVAPNLGILVGPLLAARLMSLAGGLEK
;
A
#
# COMPACT_ATOMS: atom_id res chain seq x y z
N MET A 1 -36.11 -47.27 -6.03
CA MET A 1 -35.07 -46.91 -7.03
C MET A 1 -34.37 -45.69 -6.44
N PHE A 2 -33.11 -45.82 -6.03
CA PHE A 2 -32.37 -44.70 -5.44
C PHE A 2 -32.10 -43.67 -6.53
N LEU A 3 -32.43 -42.40 -6.27
CA LEU A 3 -32.15 -41.31 -7.20
C LEU A 3 -30.64 -41.08 -7.28
N PRO A 4 -30.06 -40.89 -8.48
CA PRO A 4 -28.63 -40.74 -8.66
C PRO A 4 -28.10 -39.45 -8.02
N LEU A 5 -26.83 -39.49 -7.58
CA LEU A 5 -26.08 -38.30 -7.16
C LEU A 5 -25.37 -37.68 -8.36
N TYR A 6 -25.37 -36.36 -8.44
CA TYR A 6 -24.70 -35.60 -9.50
C TYR A 6 -23.60 -34.73 -8.90
N LEU A 7 -22.37 -34.89 -9.38
CA LEU A 7 -21.26 -33.99 -9.03
C LEU A 7 -21.10 -32.94 -10.11
N ILE A 8 -21.20 -31.68 -9.72
CA ILE A 8 -21.16 -30.53 -10.62
C ILE A 8 -20.02 -29.62 -10.20
N THR A 9 -19.07 -29.42 -11.11
CA THR A 9 -18.01 -28.43 -10.97
C THR A 9 -18.48 -27.05 -11.44
N THR A 10 -18.09 -26.03 -10.69
CA THR A 10 -18.38 -24.61 -10.95
C THR A 10 -17.10 -23.78 -10.77
N SER A 11 -17.11 -22.52 -11.19
CA SER A 11 -15.99 -21.60 -11.00
C SER A 11 -15.68 -21.27 -9.53
N GLU A 12 -16.65 -21.47 -8.64
CA GLU A 12 -16.55 -21.14 -7.21
C GLU A 12 -16.38 -22.39 -6.33
N GLY A 13 -16.37 -23.60 -6.92
CA GLY A 13 -16.31 -24.84 -6.14
C GLY A 13 -17.02 -26.03 -6.77
N ILE A 14 -17.23 -27.06 -5.94
CA ILE A 14 -17.83 -28.34 -6.34
C ILE A 14 -19.07 -28.58 -5.50
N GLY A 15 -20.17 -28.94 -6.15
CA GLY A 15 -21.40 -29.32 -5.47
C GLY A 15 -21.84 -30.74 -5.81
N VAL A 16 -22.41 -31.42 -4.82
CA VAL A 16 -23.09 -32.71 -4.97
C VAL A 16 -24.59 -32.50 -4.83
N TYR A 17 -25.35 -32.98 -5.81
CA TYR A 17 -26.79 -32.75 -5.94
C TYR A 17 -27.55 -34.06 -6.09
N ARG A 18 -28.79 -34.11 -5.61
CA ARG A 18 -29.75 -35.20 -5.86
C ARG A 18 -31.10 -34.59 -6.16
N ASP A 19 -31.75 -35.01 -7.24
CA ASP A 19 -33.06 -34.48 -7.67
C ASP A 19 -33.12 -32.93 -7.78
N GLY A 20 -31.98 -32.32 -8.12
CA GLY A 20 -31.83 -30.86 -8.18
C GLY A 20 -31.71 -30.15 -6.82
N GLU A 21 -31.72 -30.85 -5.70
CA GLU A 21 -31.38 -30.31 -4.39
C GLU A 21 -29.87 -30.42 -4.10
N LYS A 22 -29.32 -29.35 -3.51
CA LYS A 22 -27.90 -29.26 -3.14
C LYS A 22 -27.66 -29.97 -1.81
N LEU A 23 -26.90 -31.07 -1.82
CA LEU A 23 -26.57 -31.84 -0.62
C LEU A 23 -25.24 -31.43 0.00
N LEU A 24 -24.30 -31.00 -0.82
CA LEU A 24 -22.98 -30.51 -0.40
C LEU A 24 -22.49 -29.44 -1.37
N PHE A 25 -21.85 -28.40 -0.86
CA PHE A 25 -21.09 -27.44 -1.66
C PHE A 25 -19.76 -27.15 -0.97
N LEU A 26 -18.67 -27.30 -1.71
CA LEU A 26 -17.31 -27.09 -1.26
C LEU A 26 -16.73 -25.94 -2.07
N GLU A 27 -16.49 -24.82 -1.37
CA GLU A 27 -16.00 -23.58 -1.97
C GLU A 27 -14.52 -23.69 -2.34
N ALA A 28 -14.19 -23.37 -3.59
CA ALA A 28 -12.82 -23.36 -4.08
C ALA A 28 -12.11 -22.10 -3.60
N LYS A 29 -10.97 -22.29 -2.92
CA LYS A 29 -10.04 -21.22 -2.57
C LYS A 29 -9.02 -21.02 -3.70
N SER A 30 -8.30 -19.89 -3.67
CA SER A 30 -7.25 -19.56 -4.65
C SER A 30 -6.21 -20.69 -4.81
N GLU A 31 -5.92 -21.41 -3.74
CA GLU A 31 -4.99 -22.55 -3.70
C GLU A 31 -5.49 -23.80 -4.43
N HIS A 32 -6.80 -23.93 -4.66
CA HIS A 32 -7.42 -25.10 -5.31
C HIS A 32 -7.51 -24.96 -6.85
N ILE A 33 -7.34 -23.74 -7.38
CA ILE A 33 -7.57 -23.42 -8.80
C ILE A 33 -6.65 -24.22 -9.75
N PRO A 34 -5.33 -24.38 -9.49
CA PRO A 34 -4.44 -25.12 -10.39
C PRO A 34 -4.85 -26.60 -10.58
N GLU A 35 -5.22 -27.28 -9.49
CA GLU A 35 -5.63 -28.69 -9.52
C GLU A 35 -6.95 -28.88 -10.27
N ILE A 36 -7.91 -27.97 -10.05
CA ILE A 36 -9.22 -27.98 -10.73
C ILE A 36 -9.04 -27.75 -12.24
N MET A 37 -8.11 -26.89 -12.67
CA MET A 37 -7.82 -26.67 -14.08
C MET A 37 -7.21 -27.90 -14.78
N GLU A 38 -6.48 -28.74 -14.03
CA GLU A 38 -5.95 -30.02 -14.52
C GLU A 38 -6.99 -31.16 -14.52
N GLY A 39 -8.23 -30.89 -14.08
CA GLY A 39 -9.30 -31.89 -13.97
C GLY A 39 -9.16 -32.80 -12.74
N LYS A 40 -8.42 -32.36 -11.71
CA LYS A 40 -8.27 -33.03 -10.42
C LYS A 40 -9.08 -32.29 -9.36
N LEU A 41 -9.42 -32.95 -8.26
CA LEU A 41 -10.05 -32.30 -7.11
C LEU A 41 -9.10 -32.28 -5.92
N PRO A 42 -9.09 -31.21 -5.11
CA PRO A 42 -8.35 -31.21 -3.85
C PRO A 42 -8.71 -32.41 -2.97
N ARG A 43 -7.71 -33.01 -2.30
CA ARG A 43 -7.95 -34.18 -1.43
C ARG A 43 -9.00 -33.93 -0.35
N GLU A 44 -9.00 -32.73 0.23
CA GLU A 44 -10.00 -32.32 1.23
C GLU A 44 -11.43 -32.47 0.72
N PHE A 45 -11.65 -32.24 -0.59
CA PHE A 45 -12.98 -32.36 -1.18
C PHE A 45 -13.37 -33.82 -1.37
N VAL A 46 -12.41 -34.67 -1.76
CA VAL A 46 -12.62 -36.11 -1.88
C VAL A 46 -12.97 -36.72 -0.53
N ASP A 47 -12.22 -36.36 0.52
CA ASP A 47 -12.42 -36.87 1.88
C ASP A 47 -13.81 -36.53 2.42
N GLU A 48 -14.29 -35.29 2.20
CA GLU A 48 -15.62 -34.85 2.66
C GLU A 48 -16.75 -35.50 1.86
N ILE A 49 -16.55 -35.73 0.55
CA ILE A 49 -17.52 -36.46 -0.29
C ILE A 49 -17.57 -37.94 0.13
N GLU A 50 -16.42 -38.58 0.34
CA GLU A 50 -16.35 -39.97 0.80
C GLU A 50 -17.04 -40.16 2.15
N LYS A 51 -16.79 -39.23 3.09
CA LYS A 51 -17.40 -39.26 4.42
C LYS A 51 -18.92 -39.22 4.41
N ARG A 52 -19.52 -38.44 3.49
CA ARG A 52 -20.97 -38.23 3.43
C ARG A 52 -21.73 -39.18 2.53
N PHE A 53 -21.11 -39.63 1.44
CA PHE A 53 -21.78 -40.39 0.36
C PHE A 53 -21.12 -41.75 0.14
N LYS A 54 -20.57 -42.35 1.20
CA LYS A 54 -19.83 -43.61 1.13
C LYS A 54 -20.66 -44.73 0.49
N GLY A 55 -20.16 -45.29 -0.62
CA GLY A 55 -20.78 -46.41 -1.31
C GLY A 55 -21.95 -46.04 -2.23
N GLU A 56 -22.27 -44.75 -2.36
CA GLU A 56 -23.24 -44.26 -3.33
C GLU A 56 -22.59 -44.00 -4.70
N GLU A 57 -23.36 -44.20 -5.77
CA GLU A 57 -22.93 -43.94 -7.14
C GLU A 57 -23.10 -42.46 -7.50
N ILE A 58 -22.00 -41.82 -7.84
CA ILE A 58 -21.95 -40.40 -8.23
C ILE A 58 -21.74 -40.27 -9.73
N LEU A 59 -22.65 -39.59 -10.40
CA LEU A 59 -22.62 -39.29 -11.82
C LEU A 59 -21.89 -37.97 -12.08
N VAL A 60 -20.95 -38.01 -13.01
CA VAL A 60 -20.10 -36.88 -13.37
C VAL A 60 -20.12 -36.70 -14.89
N ASP A 61 -20.08 -35.45 -15.36
CA ASP A 61 -20.12 -35.12 -16.79
C ASP A 61 -18.75 -35.00 -17.45
N ASP A 62 -17.68 -34.68 -16.70
CA ASP A 62 -16.31 -34.63 -17.21
C ASP A 62 -15.60 -35.98 -17.06
N LYS A 63 -15.26 -36.58 -18.20
CA LYS A 63 -14.56 -37.86 -18.29
C LYS A 63 -13.21 -37.87 -17.53
N ARG A 64 -12.48 -36.76 -17.52
CA ARG A 64 -11.18 -36.66 -16.83
C ARG A 64 -11.36 -36.73 -15.31
N ILE A 65 -12.41 -36.08 -14.81
CA ILE A 65 -12.76 -36.13 -13.39
C ILE A 65 -13.23 -37.54 -13.01
N VAL A 66 -13.98 -38.23 -13.86
CA VAL A 66 -14.35 -39.64 -13.65
C VAL A 66 -13.11 -40.53 -13.58
N GLU A 67 -12.21 -40.42 -14.56
CA GLU A 67 -10.97 -41.22 -14.61
C GLU A 67 -10.13 -41.02 -13.34
N TRP A 68 -10.02 -39.79 -12.85
CA TRP A 68 -9.28 -39.48 -11.65
C TRP A 68 -10.00 -39.88 -10.35
N LEU A 69 -11.28 -39.55 -10.19
CA LEU A 69 -12.08 -39.84 -8.98
C LEU A 69 -12.39 -41.33 -8.81
N SER A 70 -12.40 -42.12 -9.89
CA SER A 70 -12.63 -43.56 -9.83
C SER A 70 -11.63 -44.31 -8.95
N GLN A 71 -10.47 -43.70 -8.68
CA GLN A 71 -9.46 -44.23 -7.77
C GLN A 71 -9.86 -44.14 -6.29
N TYR A 72 -10.83 -43.28 -5.95
CA TYR A 72 -11.22 -42.94 -4.59
C TYR A 72 -12.71 -43.19 -4.28
N LEU A 73 -13.58 -42.98 -5.26
CA LEU A 73 -15.04 -43.00 -5.10
C LEU A 73 -15.73 -43.84 -6.19
N LEU A 74 -16.95 -44.29 -5.91
CA LEU A 74 -17.79 -44.99 -6.89
C LEU A 74 -18.43 -43.96 -7.84
N VAL A 75 -17.71 -43.62 -8.91
CA VAL A 75 -18.15 -42.64 -9.92
C VAL A 75 -18.43 -43.28 -11.27
N LYS A 76 -19.44 -42.77 -11.99
CA LYS A 76 -19.71 -43.13 -13.39
C LYS A 76 -19.90 -41.90 -14.26
N LEU A 77 -19.61 -42.07 -15.55
CA LEU A 77 -19.93 -41.07 -16.55
C LEU A 77 -21.46 -40.99 -16.72
N ALA A 78 -21.99 -39.77 -16.68
CA ALA A 78 -23.41 -39.49 -16.87
C ALA A 78 -23.91 -39.97 -18.26
N SER A 79 -25.09 -40.62 -18.29
CA SER A 79 -25.77 -40.99 -19.53
C SER A 79 -26.45 -39.79 -20.21
N ASP A 80 -26.99 -39.94 -21.42
CA ASP A 80 -27.67 -38.85 -22.13
C ASP A 80 -28.86 -38.25 -21.37
N ASP A 81 -29.58 -39.06 -20.59
CA ASP A 81 -30.68 -38.60 -19.74
C ASP A 81 -30.16 -37.84 -18.50
N ASP A 82 -29.06 -38.31 -17.90
CA ASP A 82 -28.36 -37.64 -16.80
C ASP A 82 -27.78 -36.29 -17.21
N LEU A 83 -27.28 -36.18 -18.44
CA LEU A 83 -26.77 -34.92 -18.97
C LEU A 83 -27.87 -33.85 -19.05
N ARG A 84 -29.14 -34.22 -19.24
CA ARG A 84 -30.27 -33.27 -19.21
C ARG A 84 -30.53 -32.77 -17.79
N GLU A 85 -30.44 -33.64 -16.79
CA GLU A 85 -30.55 -33.29 -15.37
C GLU A 85 -29.41 -32.36 -14.96
N ILE A 86 -28.16 -32.73 -15.24
CA ILE A 86 -26.97 -31.92 -14.95
C ILE A 86 -27.05 -30.53 -15.59
N LYS A 87 -27.53 -30.43 -16.84
CA LYS A 87 -27.77 -29.14 -17.51
C LYS A 87 -28.83 -28.28 -16.79
N ARG A 88 -29.89 -28.90 -16.30
CA ARG A 88 -30.95 -28.21 -15.53
C ARG A 88 -30.41 -27.67 -14.22
N ILE A 89 -29.65 -28.49 -13.49
CA ILE A 89 -29.04 -28.11 -12.22
C ILE A 89 -28.02 -26.99 -12.45
N ARG A 90 -27.15 -27.11 -13.47
CA ARG A 90 -26.21 -26.04 -13.86
C ARG A 90 -26.89 -24.71 -14.17
N ARG A 91 -28.07 -24.73 -14.77
CA ARG A 91 -28.83 -23.50 -15.06
C ARG A 91 -29.31 -22.82 -13.77
N LYS A 92 -29.88 -23.58 -12.83
CA LYS A 92 -30.26 -23.06 -11.51
C LYS A 92 -29.05 -22.51 -10.75
N ILE A 93 -27.93 -23.25 -10.76
CA ILE A 93 -26.66 -22.80 -10.15
C ILE A 93 -26.22 -21.50 -10.79
N LYS A 94 -26.28 -21.36 -12.12
CA LYS A 94 -25.87 -20.13 -12.81
C LYS A 94 -26.72 -18.93 -12.38
N ASP A 95 -28.02 -19.11 -12.23
CA ASP A 95 -28.93 -18.05 -11.79
C ASP A 95 -28.62 -17.63 -10.33
N GLU A 96 -28.40 -18.61 -9.42
CA GLU A 96 -27.93 -18.33 -8.05
C GLU A 96 -26.55 -17.66 -8.05
N MET A 97 -25.64 -18.08 -8.93
CA MET A 97 -24.27 -17.57 -9.02
C MET A 97 -24.24 -16.12 -9.51
N GLU A 98 -25.13 -15.75 -10.44
CA GLU A 98 -25.29 -14.35 -10.86
C GLU A 98 -25.75 -13.46 -9.70
N GLU A 99 -26.60 -13.97 -8.81
CA GLU A 99 -27.03 -13.27 -7.60
C GLU A 99 -25.88 -13.12 -6.59
N TRP A 100 -25.14 -14.20 -6.30
CA TRP A 100 -23.96 -14.15 -5.43
C TRP A 100 -22.86 -13.23 -5.94
N ASN A 101 -22.59 -13.24 -7.26
CA ASN A 101 -21.63 -12.33 -7.88
C ASN A 101 -22.03 -10.86 -7.70
N ARG A 102 -23.33 -10.54 -7.86
CA ARG A 102 -23.84 -9.18 -7.60
C ARG A 102 -23.68 -8.79 -6.13
N ILE A 103 -23.99 -9.68 -5.19
CA ILE A 103 -23.83 -9.43 -3.75
C ILE A 103 -22.35 -9.23 -3.40
N ARG A 104 -21.45 -10.05 -3.96
CA ARG A 104 -20.00 -9.94 -3.81
C ARG A 104 -19.49 -8.61 -4.36
N ASP A 105 -19.90 -8.20 -5.55
CA ASP A 105 -19.52 -6.93 -6.16
C ASP A 105 -20.00 -5.72 -5.35
N VAL A 106 -21.21 -5.80 -4.80
CA VAL A 106 -21.75 -4.77 -3.90
C VAL A 106 -20.97 -4.74 -2.59
N SER A 107 -20.63 -5.91 -2.02
CA SER A 107 -19.85 -6.03 -0.80
C SER A 107 -18.41 -5.51 -0.97
N ILE A 108 -17.74 -5.85 -2.08
CA ILE A 108 -16.41 -5.32 -2.41
C ILE A 108 -16.46 -3.80 -2.58
N ARG A 109 -17.49 -3.27 -3.25
CA ARG A 109 -17.68 -1.81 -3.38
C ARG A 109 -17.90 -1.16 -2.02
N MET A 110 -18.73 -1.74 -1.15
CA MET A 110 -18.95 -1.24 0.21
C MET A 110 -17.66 -1.26 1.05
N THR A 111 -16.89 -2.34 0.98
CA THR A 111 -15.61 -2.46 1.70
C THR A 111 -14.59 -1.44 1.18
N ARG A 112 -14.46 -1.28 -0.14
CA ARG A 112 -13.61 -0.24 -0.74
C ARG A 112 -14.01 1.16 -0.27
N GLU A 113 -15.31 1.44 -0.20
CA GLU A 113 -15.83 2.72 0.27
C GLU A 113 -15.54 2.96 1.76
N ARG A 114 -15.69 1.93 2.61
CA ARG A 114 -15.30 1.99 4.02
C ARG A 114 -13.81 2.26 4.20
N ILE A 115 -12.97 1.54 3.45
CA ILE A 115 -11.51 1.76 3.45
C ILE A 115 -11.18 3.17 3.00
N ARG A 116 -11.80 3.68 1.93
CA ARG A 116 -11.59 5.05 1.45
C ARG A 116 -11.92 6.09 2.52
N ARG A 117 -13.01 5.90 3.27
CA ARG A 117 -13.37 6.80 4.37
C ARG A 117 -12.36 6.75 5.51
N ALA A 118 -11.95 5.57 5.94
CA ALA A 118 -10.91 5.42 6.96
C ALA A 118 -9.52 5.92 6.50
N SER A 119 -9.19 5.81 5.21
CA SER A 119 -7.96 6.40 4.68
C SER A 119 -8.04 7.92 4.53
N ALA A 120 -9.24 8.50 4.59
CA ALA A 120 -9.45 9.94 4.60
C ALA A 120 -9.41 10.53 6.02
N ASP A 121 -9.12 9.72 7.04
CA ASP A 121 -9.00 10.19 8.41
C ASP A 121 -7.86 11.22 8.49
N ARG A 122 -8.22 12.42 8.95
CA ARG A 122 -7.33 13.59 8.92
C ARG A 122 -6.18 13.47 9.90
N ASP A 123 -6.24 12.55 10.87
CA ASP A 123 -5.15 12.25 11.79
C ASP A 123 -3.96 11.60 11.07
N LYS A 124 -4.21 10.74 10.07
CA LYS A 124 -3.16 10.18 9.20
C LYS A 124 -2.42 11.27 8.43
N LEU A 125 -3.14 12.30 7.96
CA LEU A 125 -2.52 13.44 7.29
C LEU A 125 -1.59 14.23 8.24
N ILE A 126 -1.96 14.35 9.51
CA ILE A 126 -1.11 14.97 10.55
C ILE A 126 0.17 14.15 10.74
N ILE A 127 0.04 12.83 10.86
CA ILE A 127 1.18 11.91 11.03
C ILE A 127 2.16 12.03 9.87
N GLN A 128 1.67 11.97 8.63
CA GLN A 128 2.52 12.08 7.45
C GLN A 128 3.18 13.46 7.32
N ALA A 129 2.49 14.54 7.69
CA ALA A 129 3.05 15.88 7.63
C ALA A 129 4.17 16.09 8.66
N ILE A 130 4.03 15.58 9.90
CA ILE A 130 5.11 15.70 10.91
C ILE A 130 6.32 14.82 10.56
N GLU A 131 6.11 13.62 10.03
CA GLU A 131 7.19 12.76 9.55
C GLU A 131 7.95 13.43 8.40
N ALA A 132 7.24 14.07 7.47
CA ALA A 132 7.86 14.84 6.39
C ALA A 132 8.70 16.02 6.91
N VAL A 133 8.24 16.74 7.95
CA VAL A 133 9.04 17.80 8.61
C VAL A 133 10.32 17.21 9.20
N ASP A 134 10.22 16.07 9.89
CA ASP A 134 11.37 15.40 10.51
C ASP A 134 12.39 14.90 9.48
N ASP A 135 11.92 14.43 8.32
CA ASP A 135 12.80 14.00 7.23
C ASP A 135 13.43 15.18 6.50
N LEU A 136 12.69 16.28 6.29
CA LEU A 136 13.27 17.53 5.79
C LEU A 136 14.37 18.05 6.72
N ASP A 137 14.17 18.01 8.03
CA ASP A 137 15.20 18.43 9.00
C ASP A 137 16.50 17.61 8.85
N LYS A 138 16.39 16.29 8.67
CA LYS A 138 17.57 15.42 8.43
C LYS A 138 18.24 15.75 7.09
N SER A 139 17.44 15.89 6.02
CA SER A 139 17.95 16.16 4.68
C SER A 139 18.63 17.52 4.59
N ILE A 140 18.01 18.57 5.16
CA ILE A 140 18.58 19.91 5.22
C ILE A 140 19.94 19.87 5.93
N ASN A 141 20.02 19.25 7.11
CA ASN A 141 21.28 19.16 7.85
C ASN A 141 22.38 18.45 7.06
N LEU A 142 22.06 17.33 6.40
CA LEU A 142 23.02 16.61 5.57
C LEU A 142 23.53 17.47 4.40
N LEU A 143 22.62 18.16 3.72
CA LEU A 143 22.96 19.00 2.56
C LEU A 143 23.74 20.26 2.96
N VAL A 144 23.40 20.88 4.08
CA VAL A 144 24.15 22.02 4.63
C VAL A 144 25.57 21.61 4.99
N SER A 145 25.76 20.47 5.65
CA SER A 145 27.10 19.95 5.96
C SER A 145 27.92 19.71 4.69
N ARG A 146 27.29 19.12 3.65
CA ARG A 146 27.94 18.92 2.35
C ARG A 146 28.32 20.24 1.66
N LEU A 147 27.42 21.23 1.70
CA LEU A 147 27.68 22.56 1.14
C LEU A 147 28.80 23.27 1.91
N ARG A 148 28.85 23.13 3.24
CA ARG A 148 29.92 23.66 4.09
C ARG A 148 31.26 23.07 3.69
N GLU A 149 31.38 21.74 3.67
CA GLU A 149 32.61 21.05 3.28
C GLU A 149 33.09 21.48 1.88
N TRP A 150 32.18 21.59 0.92
CA TRP A 150 32.54 21.97 -0.45
C TRP A 150 32.97 23.43 -0.55
N TYR A 151 32.18 24.35 0.00
CA TYR A 151 32.46 25.78 -0.09
C TYR A 151 33.68 26.18 0.77
N SER A 152 34.03 25.39 1.78
CA SER A 152 35.26 25.57 2.57
C SER A 152 36.53 25.50 1.73
N LEU A 153 36.50 24.81 0.59
CA LEU A 153 37.62 24.80 -0.34
C LEU A 153 37.90 26.19 -0.93
N HIS A 154 36.85 27.03 -1.06
CA HIS A 154 36.93 28.40 -1.58
C HIS A 154 37.09 29.46 -0.47
N PHE A 155 36.33 29.33 0.61
CA PHE A 155 36.30 30.30 1.70
C PHE A 155 36.10 29.61 3.06
N PRO A 156 37.16 28.98 3.63
CA PRO A 156 37.07 28.17 4.84
C PRO A 156 36.64 28.95 6.09
N GLU A 157 36.96 30.24 6.17
CA GLU A 157 36.63 31.12 7.29
C GLU A 157 35.12 31.39 7.39
N LEU A 158 34.34 31.18 6.32
CA LEU A 158 32.88 31.30 6.38
C LEU A 158 32.23 30.27 7.32
N ASN A 159 32.93 29.18 7.66
CA ASN A 159 32.41 28.18 8.59
C ASN A 159 32.11 28.71 10.00
N ASP A 160 32.69 29.85 10.38
CA ASP A 160 32.43 30.50 11.67
C ASP A 160 30.97 30.98 11.82
N VAL A 161 30.22 31.09 10.71
CA VAL A 161 28.79 31.33 10.75
C VAL A 161 28.09 30.11 11.34
N LYS A 162 27.56 30.26 12.56
CA LYS A 162 26.89 29.18 13.31
C LYS A 162 25.52 28.81 12.73
N ASP A 163 24.77 29.81 12.27
CA ASP A 163 23.44 29.59 11.73
C ASP A 163 23.53 28.94 10.34
N HIS A 164 22.88 27.78 10.20
CA HIS A 164 22.91 27.00 8.96
C HIS A 164 22.15 27.70 7.82
N GLU A 165 21.06 28.39 8.14
CA GLU A 165 20.24 29.08 7.16
C GLU A 165 20.93 30.36 6.68
N GLU A 166 21.53 31.15 7.60
CA GLU A 166 22.35 32.31 7.24
C GLU A 166 23.51 31.90 6.32
N TYR A 167 24.20 30.81 6.64
CA TYR A 167 25.30 30.29 5.82
C TYR A 167 24.85 29.98 4.38
N VAL A 168 23.72 29.28 4.23
CA VAL A 168 23.13 28.95 2.93
C VAL A 168 22.74 30.22 2.16
N GLN A 169 22.09 31.17 2.83
CA GLN A 169 21.66 32.43 2.22
C GLN A 169 22.85 33.27 1.72
N LEU A 170 23.94 33.32 2.49
CA LEU A 170 25.16 34.02 2.11
C LEU A 170 25.77 33.42 0.83
N ILE A 171 25.91 32.10 0.77
CA ILE A 171 26.46 31.43 -0.43
C ILE A 171 25.56 31.68 -1.63
N LYS A 172 24.24 31.44 -1.51
CA LYS A 172 23.29 31.66 -2.60
C LYS A 172 23.40 33.08 -3.16
N LYS A 173 23.41 34.08 -2.27
CA LYS A 173 23.34 35.49 -2.64
C LYS A 173 24.63 36.01 -3.25
N TYR A 174 25.79 35.70 -2.65
CA TYR A 174 27.05 36.32 -3.02
C TYR A 174 27.95 35.42 -3.86
N GLY A 175 28.00 34.11 -3.53
CA GLY A 175 28.79 33.10 -4.25
C GLY A 175 30.29 33.29 -4.13
N GLU A 176 30.80 34.37 -4.70
CA GLU A 176 32.22 34.74 -4.68
C GLU A 176 32.56 35.52 -3.41
N ARG A 177 33.63 35.13 -2.70
CA ARG A 177 34.03 35.76 -1.43
C ARG A 177 34.28 37.28 -1.53
N SER A 178 34.66 37.78 -2.70
CA SER A 178 34.88 39.22 -2.97
C SER A 178 33.58 40.06 -2.95
N LYS A 179 32.42 39.43 -3.14
CA LYS A 179 31.10 40.07 -3.21
C LYS A 179 30.36 40.04 -1.87
N PHE A 180 30.94 39.44 -0.83
CA PHE A 180 30.31 39.36 0.48
C PHE A 180 30.17 40.75 1.13
N PRO A 181 29.23 40.91 2.09
CA PRO A 181 29.07 42.16 2.84
C PRO A 181 30.37 42.58 3.53
N GLU A 182 30.51 43.88 3.82
CA GLU A 182 31.71 44.48 4.44
C GLU A 182 32.21 43.73 5.67
N LYS A 183 31.30 43.18 6.48
CA LYS A 183 31.63 42.38 7.67
C LYS A 183 32.56 41.17 7.39
N TYR A 184 32.62 40.69 6.15
CA TYR A 184 33.46 39.56 5.73
C TYR A 184 34.59 39.95 4.78
N LEU A 185 34.64 41.18 4.25
CA LEU A 185 35.59 41.53 3.18
C LEU A 185 37.05 41.48 3.63
N GLU A 186 37.35 41.89 4.87
CA GLU A 186 38.71 41.79 5.40
C GLU A 186 39.15 40.32 5.53
N ILE A 187 38.26 39.45 6.00
CA ILE A 187 38.52 38.00 6.13
C ILE A 187 38.63 37.37 4.73
N ALA A 188 37.80 37.79 3.77
CA ALA A 188 37.81 37.31 2.40
C ALA A 188 39.10 37.67 1.65
N LYS A 189 39.69 38.85 1.90
CA LYS A 189 40.96 39.28 1.30
C LYS A 189 42.15 38.46 1.79
N SER A 190 42.13 38.06 3.07
CA SER A 190 43.18 37.23 3.69
C SER A 190 42.85 35.74 3.68
N SER A 191 41.78 35.33 2.99
CA SER A 191 41.27 33.96 3.02
C SER A 191 42.28 32.98 2.44
N MET A 192 42.44 31.84 3.10
CA MET A 192 43.36 30.78 2.67
C MET A 192 42.76 29.86 1.58
N GLY A 193 41.46 29.98 1.28
CA GLY A 193 40.79 29.13 0.31
C GLY A 193 41.23 29.39 -1.13
N ALA A 194 40.99 28.42 -2.01
CA ALA A 194 41.34 28.51 -3.42
C ALA A 194 40.40 29.45 -4.19
N ASP A 195 40.95 30.19 -5.16
CA ASP A 195 40.12 30.83 -6.17
C ASP A 195 39.48 29.75 -7.04
N MET A 196 38.17 29.88 -7.25
CA MET A 196 37.37 28.93 -8.03
C MET A 196 36.81 29.62 -9.25
N GLU A 197 36.60 28.85 -10.32
CA GLU A 197 35.96 29.35 -11.51
C GLU A 197 34.50 29.74 -11.22
N PRO A 198 33.97 30.78 -11.87
CA PRO A 198 32.58 31.21 -11.67
C PRO A 198 31.56 30.09 -11.89
N GLU A 199 31.83 29.19 -12.82
CA GLU A 199 30.98 28.03 -13.12
C GLU A 199 30.88 27.07 -11.93
N ASP A 200 31.98 26.81 -11.23
CA ASP A 200 32.02 25.93 -10.05
C ASP A 200 31.28 26.57 -8.87
N LEU A 201 31.46 27.88 -8.68
CA LEU A 201 30.73 28.66 -7.68
C LEU A 201 29.22 28.63 -7.94
N GLU A 202 28.79 28.69 -9.20
CA GLU A 202 27.38 28.66 -9.56
C GLU A 202 26.71 27.31 -9.22
N VAL A 203 27.44 26.19 -9.32
CA VAL A 203 26.93 24.88 -8.88
C VAL A 203 26.65 24.88 -7.37
N MET A 204 27.55 25.43 -6.56
CA MET A 204 27.35 25.54 -5.11
C MET A 204 26.23 26.51 -4.75
N ARG A 205 26.06 27.61 -5.49
CA ARG A 205 24.93 28.53 -5.34
C ARG A 205 23.60 27.88 -5.66
N SER A 206 23.55 27.05 -6.70
CA SER A 206 22.38 26.26 -7.08
C SER A 206 22.00 25.27 -5.98
N LEU A 207 22.98 24.58 -5.39
CA LEU A 207 22.76 23.73 -4.23
C LEU A 207 22.21 24.53 -3.04
N ALA A 208 22.80 25.69 -2.73
CA ALA A 208 22.32 26.57 -1.67
C ALA A 208 20.87 27.04 -1.91
N SER A 209 20.50 27.37 -3.15
CA SER A 209 19.13 27.73 -3.51
C SER A 209 18.14 26.58 -3.24
N ARG A 210 18.50 25.34 -3.60
CA ARG A 210 17.67 24.16 -3.33
C ARG A 210 17.51 23.89 -1.84
N ILE A 211 18.57 24.09 -1.05
CA ILE A 211 18.50 23.96 0.41
C ILE A 211 17.54 25.01 1.01
N GLU A 212 17.58 26.25 0.52
CA GLU A 212 16.62 27.28 0.95
C GLU A 212 15.17 26.91 0.60
N GLU A 213 14.93 26.31 -0.56
CA GLU A 213 13.59 25.80 -0.93
C GLU A 213 13.11 24.72 0.05
N LEU A 214 14.00 23.84 0.54
CA LEU A 214 13.66 22.85 1.56
C LEU A 214 13.30 23.51 2.91
N TYR A 215 14.02 24.57 3.32
CA TYR A 215 13.65 25.35 4.51
C TYR A 215 12.24 25.94 4.36
N ARG A 216 11.90 26.52 3.20
CA ARG A 216 10.56 27.05 2.93
C ARG A 216 9.49 25.97 2.95
N MET A 217 9.74 24.82 2.30
CA MET A 217 8.81 23.69 2.31
C MET A 217 8.54 23.18 3.73
N ARG A 218 9.58 23.16 4.58
CA ARG A 218 9.45 22.82 5.99
C ARG A 218 8.51 23.80 6.72
N GLU A 219 8.70 25.11 6.52
CA GLU A 219 7.81 26.12 7.12
C GLU A 219 6.35 25.97 6.65
N GLU A 220 6.13 25.66 5.37
CA GLU A 220 4.80 25.42 4.81
C GLU A 220 4.12 24.21 5.47
N LEU A 221 4.85 23.11 5.67
CA LEU A 221 4.35 21.93 6.37
C LEU A 221 4.04 22.22 7.85
N VAL A 222 4.88 23.01 8.52
CA VAL A 222 4.62 23.44 9.90
C VAL A 222 3.34 24.26 9.97
N LYS A 223 3.14 25.24 9.09
CA LYS A 223 1.91 26.05 9.03
C LYS A 223 0.67 25.17 8.74
N TYR A 224 0.82 24.21 7.84
CA TYR A 224 -0.23 23.24 7.55
C TYR A 224 -0.62 22.43 8.80
N LEU A 225 0.35 22.01 9.62
CA LEU A 225 0.10 21.33 10.89
C LEU A 225 -0.57 22.26 11.91
N GLU A 226 -0.14 23.52 12.00
CA GLU A 226 -0.75 24.55 12.86
C GLU A 226 -2.23 24.78 12.53
N ASP A 227 -2.62 24.67 11.26
CA ASP A 227 -4.01 24.79 10.82
C ASP A 227 -4.83 23.51 11.02
N LEU A 228 -4.20 22.34 10.85
CA LEU A 228 -4.88 21.05 10.82
C LEU A 228 -5.10 20.46 12.23
N VAL A 229 -4.09 20.52 13.10
CA VAL A 229 -4.15 19.92 14.44
C VAL A 229 -5.31 20.49 15.28
N PRO A 230 -5.60 21.81 15.32
CA PRO A 230 -6.74 22.33 16.06
C PRO A 230 -8.09 21.82 15.57
N ARG A 231 -8.19 21.38 14.30
CA ARG A 231 -9.43 20.84 13.73
C ARG A 231 -9.62 19.34 14.03
N VAL A 232 -8.53 18.61 14.22
CA VAL A 232 -8.55 17.14 14.38
C VAL A 232 -8.37 16.74 15.85
N ALA A 233 -7.44 17.36 16.55
CA ALA A 233 -7.12 17.09 17.95
C ALA A 233 -7.06 18.40 18.77
N PRO A 234 -8.18 19.14 18.89
CA PRO A 234 -8.22 20.45 19.54
C PRO A 234 -7.71 20.42 20.99
N ASN A 235 -8.14 19.44 21.77
CA ASN A 235 -7.75 19.32 23.18
C ASN A 235 -6.24 19.08 23.34
N LEU A 236 -5.67 18.22 22.49
CA LEU A 236 -4.24 17.93 22.51
C LEU A 236 -3.44 19.13 22.02
N GLY A 237 -3.87 19.76 20.92
CA GLY A 237 -3.24 20.97 20.37
C GLY A 237 -3.22 22.14 21.35
N ILE A 238 -4.28 22.36 22.13
CA ILE A 238 -4.33 23.40 23.17
C ILE A 238 -3.37 23.09 24.31
N LEU A 239 -3.25 21.81 24.70
CA LEU A 239 -2.45 21.41 25.86
C LEU A 239 -0.94 21.51 25.61
N VAL A 240 -0.47 21.06 24.43
CA VAL A 240 0.98 20.92 24.15
C VAL A 240 1.47 21.71 22.93
N GLY A 241 0.57 22.31 22.17
CA GLY A 241 0.87 23.00 20.90
C GLY A 241 0.77 22.06 19.68
N PRO A 242 0.52 22.60 18.46
CA PRO A 242 0.26 21.80 17.26
C PRO A 242 1.38 20.83 16.88
N LEU A 243 2.65 21.27 16.91
CA LEU A 243 3.79 20.45 16.52
C LEU A 243 4.03 19.28 17.48
N LEU A 244 3.99 19.55 18.79
CA LEU A 244 4.19 18.50 19.79
C LEU A 244 3.00 17.53 19.81
N ALA A 245 1.78 18.03 19.62
CA ALA A 245 0.59 17.20 19.45
C ALA A 245 0.71 16.28 18.22
N ALA A 246 1.12 16.80 17.06
CA ALA A 246 1.33 16.00 15.86
C ALA A 246 2.39 14.91 16.07
N ARG A 247 3.49 15.24 16.75
CA ARG A 247 4.56 14.28 17.06
C ARG A 247 4.09 13.19 18.03
N LEU A 248 3.28 13.52 19.03
CA LEU A 248 2.65 12.53 19.92
C LEU A 248 1.67 11.62 19.17
N MET A 249 0.89 12.18 18.23
CA MET A 249 -0.02 11.40 17.38
C MET A 249 0.73 10.42 16.47
N SER A 250 1.87 10.85 15.89
CA SER A 250 2.75 9.97 15.10
C SER A 250 3.31 8.83 15.96
N LEU A 251 3.79 9.13 17.18
CA LEU A 251 4.27 8.10 18.11
C LEU A 251 3.17 7.10 18.54
N ALA A 252 1.93 7.57 18.66
CA ALA A 252 0.79 6.74 19.03
C ALA A 252 0.25 5.89 17.87
N GLY A 253 0.56 6.24 16.62
CA GLY A 253 0.09 5.55 15.41
C GLY A 253 -1.33 5.92 14.96
N GLY A 254 -1.89 7.03 15.45
CA GLY A 254 -3.27 7.46 15.15
C GLY A 254 -4.07 7.85 16.39
N LEU A 255 -5.27 8.42 16.20
CA LEU A 255 -6.18 8.78 17.30
C LEU A 255 -7.14 7.65 17.70
N GLU A 256 -7.34 6.65 16.85
CA GLU A 256 -8.21 5.50 17.13
C GLU A 256 -7.39 4.21 17.27
N LYS A 257 -7.55 3.55 18.41
CA LYS A 257 -7.33 2.11 18.56
C LYS A 257 -8.65 1.44 18.88
#